data_AF-A0A9Q4MHX7-F1
#
_entry.id   AF-A0A9Q4MHX7-F1
#
_cell.length_a   1.000
_cell.length_b   1.000
_cell.length_c   1.000
_cell.angle_alpha   90.00
_cell.angle_beta   90.00
_cell.angle_gamma   90.00
#
_symmetry.space_group_name_H-M   'P 1'
#
loop_
_entity.id
_entity.type
_entity.pdbx_description
1 polymer ?
#
loop_
_entity_poly.entity_id
_entity_poly.type
_entity_poly.pdbx_seq_one_letter_code
_entity_poly.pdbx_strand_id
1 'polypeptide(L)'
;PILWGDLETYSPVPIAHGVHAYAEQAQLLLFAYALGDGPVQVWDCTATATMPEELSAALHNPAVLLYFHNSHFDRTVLRHCGINIPLERWRDSMAQALAHSLPGALGTLCELLRVPVEQAKAKDGKRLVALFCKPRP
;
A
#
# COMPACT_ATOMS: atom_id res chain seq x y z
N PRO A 1 15.39 -10.88 0.18
CA PRO A 1 15.20 -9.41 0.32
C PRO A 1 13.72 -9.05 0.42
N ILE A 2 13.39 -8.02 1.18
CA ILE A 2 12.01 -7.57 1.45
C ILE A 2 11.83 -6.16 0.89
N LEU A 3 10.68 -5.91 0.27
CA LEU A 3 10.15 -4.58 0.03
C LEU A 3 8.92 -4.41 0.91
N TRP A 4 8.94 -3.41 1.79
CA TRP A 4 7.75 -2.91 2.48
C TRP A 4 7.11 -1.86 1.61
N GLY A 5 5.79 -1.84 1.50
CA GLY A 5 5.11 -0.82 0.71
C GLY A 5 3.70 -0.49 1.17
N ASP A 6 3.25 0.68 0.71
CA ASP A 6 1.88 1.19 0.86
C ASP A 6 1.59 2.16 -0.30
N LEU A 7 0.34 2.21 -0.77
CA LEU A 7 -0.08 3.06 -1.88
C LEU A 7 -1.11 4.10 -1.41
N GLU A 8 -0.98 5.32 -1.93
CA GLU A 8 -2.06 6.31 -1.86
C GLU A 8 -2.62 6.52 -3.25
N THR A 9 -3.94 6.45 -3.39
CA THR A 9 -4.62 6.39 -4.68
C THR A 9 -5.86 7.27 -4.72
N TYR A 10 -6.16 7.85 -5.87
CA TYR A 10 -7.43 8.54 -6.12
C TYR A 10 -8.26 7.75 -7.12
N SER A 11 -9.57 7.65 -6.92
CA SER A 11 -10.48 7.16 -7.96
C SER A 11 -11.78 7.98 -7.95
N PRO A 12 -12.35 8.29 -9.13
CA PRO A 12 -13.70 8.85 -9.22
C PRO A 12 -14.76 7.86 -8.72
N VAL A 13 -14.46 6.55 -8.71
CA VAL A 13 -15.36 5.51 -8.22
C VAL A 13 -15.15 5.32 -6.71
N PRO A 14 -16.21 5.38 -5.88
CA PRO A 14 -16.07 5.11 -4.45
C PRO A 14 -15.61 3.68 -4.17
N ILE A 15 -14.68 3.50 -3.22
CA ILE A 15 -14.17 2.15 -2.84
C ILE A 15 -15.28 1.23 -2.29
N ALA A 16 -16.38 1.80 -1.81
CA ALA A 16 -17.57 1.06 -1.38
C ALA A 16 -18.22 0.26 -2.52
N HIS A 17 -17.95 0.60 -3.78
CA HIS A 17 -18.42 -0.14 -4.95
C HIS A 17 -17.54 -1.36 -5.28
N GLY A 18 -16.49 -1.61 -4.49
CA GLY A 18 -15.59 -2.74 -4.62
C GLY A 18 -14.21 -2.35 -5.15
N VAL A 19 -13.19 -3.12 -4.75
CA VAL A 19 -11.78 -2.83 -5.05
C VAL A 19 -11.50 -2.85 -6.55
N HIS A 20 -12.09 -3.79 -7.30
CA HIS A 20 -11.90 -3.86 -8.75
C HIS A 20 -12.48 -2.64 -9.48
N ALA A 21 -13.75 -2.31 -9.24
CA ALA A 21 -14.38 -1.13 -9.83
C ALA A 21 -13.67 0.18 -9.43
N TYR A 22 -13.18 0.28 -8.18
CA TYR A 22 -12.35 1.38 -7.74
C TYR A 22 -11.05 1.47 -8.54
N ALA A 23 -10.34 0.35 -8.65
CA ALA A 23 -9.00 0.28 -9.19
C ALA A 23 -8.96 0.52 -10.71
N GLU A 24 -10.03 0.16 -11.45
CA GLU A 24 -10.12 0.38 -12.91
C GLU A 24 -9.95 1.85 -13.32
N GLN A 25 -10.36 2.77 -12.43
CA GLN A 25 -10.23 4.21 -12.64
C GLN A 25 -9.28 4.86 -11.62
N ALA A 26 -8.52 4.05 -10.88
CA ALA A 26 -7.61 4.56 -9.88
C ALA A 26 -6.36 5.16 -10.52
N GLN A 27 -5.96 6.29 -9.96
CA GLN A 27 -4.67 6.94 -10.19
C GLN A 27 -3.80 6.68 -8.98
N LEU A 28 -2.61 6.12 -9.20
CA LEU A 28 -1.60 6.03 -8.16
C LEU A 28 -1.04 7.43 -7.90
N LEU A 29 -1.13 7.91 -6.65
CA LEU A 29 -0.62 9.22 -6.24
C LEU A 29 0.77 9.08 -5.65
N LEU A 30 0.91 8.23 -4.63
CA LEU A 30 2.16 7.99 -3.92
C LEU A 30 2.40 6.50 -3.79
N PHE A 31 3.67 6.11 -3.91
CA PHE A 31 4.16 4.79 -3.50
C PHE A 31 5.20 5.00 -2.39
N ALA A 32 4.82 4.73 -1.15
CA ALA A 32 5.74 4.70 -0.02
C ALA A 32 6.36 3.31 0.08
N TYR A 33 7.68 3.21 0.20
CA TYR A 33 8.37 1.93 0.26
C TYR A 33 9.66 1.97 1.07
N ALA A 34 10.11 0.80 1.55
CA ALA A 34 11.41 0.61 2.16
C ALA A 34 12.00 -0.75 1.73
N LEU A 35 13.30 -0.80 1.46
CA LEU A 35 14.00 -2.04 1.09
C LEU A 35 14.73 -2.60 2.33
N GLY A 36 14.29 -3.76 2.81
CA GLY A 36 14.80 -4.36 4.04
C GLY A 36 14.64 -3.41 5.23
N ASP A 37 15.76 -3.07 5.88
CA ASP A 37 15.83 -2.12 7.00
C ASP A 37 16.29 -0.72 6.55
N GLY A 38 16.29 -0.46 5.24
CA GLY A 38 16.62 0.84 4.67
C GLY A 38 15.58 1.93 5.01
N PRO A 39 15.91 3.21 4.76
CA PRO A 39 15.00 4.31 5.01
C PRO A 39 13.74 4.22 4.15
N VAL A 40 12.63 4.73 4.68
CA VAL A 40 11.40 4.92 3.89
C VAL A 40 11.64 5.96 2.81
N GLN A 41 11.30 5.60 1.58
CA GLN A 41 11.28 6.44 0.40
C GLN A 41 9.83 6.64 -0.06
N VAL A 42 9.55 7.73 -0.75
CA VAL A 42 8.24 8.01 -1.34
C VAL A 42 8.43 8.40 -2.79
N TRP A 43 7.86 7.63 -3.70
CA TRP A 43 7.71 8.03 -5.08
C TRP A 43 6.40 8.78 -5.26
N ASP A 44 6.51 10.09 -5.52
CA ASP A 44 5.39 10.93 -5.95
C ASP A 44 5.12 10.75 -7.45
N CYS A 45 4.09 9.98 -7.76
CA CYS A 45 3.66 9.66 -9.12
C CYS A 45 2.99 10.85 -9.80
N THR A 46 2.58 11.87 -9.03
CA THR A 46 1.98 13.10 -9.55
C THR A 46 3.05 14.12 -9.98
N ALA A 47 4.21 14.08 -9.34
CA ALA A 47 5.35 14.92 -9.69
C ALA A 47 6.18 14.35 -10.85
N THR A 48 6.35 13.02 -10.90
CA THR A 48 7.09 12.35 -11.98
C THR A 48 6.49 10.99 -12.33
N ALA A 49 6.29 10.76 -13.63
CA ALA A 49 5.88 9.46 -14.15
C ALA A 49 7.00 8.41 -14.10
N THR A 50 8.25 8.83 -13.88
CA THR A 50 9.39 7.91 -13.86
C THR A 50 9.53 7.29 -12.48
N MET A 51 9.37 5.96 -12.41
CA MET A 51 9.59 5.18 -11.20
C MET A 51 11.08 5.20 -10.81
N PRO A 52 11.42 5.34 -9.51
CA PRO A 52 12.79 5.17 -9.03
C PRO A 52 13.39 3.82 -9.44
N GLU A 53 14.67 3.80 -9.82
CA GLU A 53 15.33 2.63 -10.38
C GLU A 53 15.39 1.48 -9.36
N GLU A 54 15.67 1.79 -8.09
CA GLU A 54 15.73 0.85 -6.98
C GLU A 54 14.37 0.18 -6.72
N LEU A 55 13.28 0.95 -6.83
CA LEU A 55 11.93 0.43 -6.72
C LEU A 55 11.63 -0.48 -7.91
N SER A 56 11.89 -0.03 -9.13
CA SER A 56 11.69 -0.82 -10.35
C SER A 56 12.47 -2.14 -10.27
N ALA A 57 13.75 -2.10 -9.90
CA ALA A 57 14.59 -3.28 -9.75
C ALA A 57 14.02 -4.25 -8.71
N ALA A 58 13.53 -3.74 -7.57
CA ALA A 58 12.91 -4.58 -6.54
C ALA A 58 11.59 -5.22 -7.02
N LEU A 59 10.73 -4.48 -7.73
CA LEU A 59 9.49 -5.02 -8.28
C LEU A 59 9.73 -6.07 -9.36
N HIS A 60 10.80 -5.94 -10.16
CA HIS A 60 11.14 -6.93 -11.21
C HIS A 60 11.95 -8.13 -10.70
N ASN A 61 12.57 -8.05 -9.52
CA ASN A 61 13.37 -9.14 -8.98
C ASN A 61 12.49 -10.23 -8.31
N PRO A 62 12.42 -11.46 -8.87
CA PRO A 62 11.56 -12.52 -8.33
C PRO A 62 11.94 -12.98 -6.93
N ALA A 63 13.16 -12.73 -6.47
CA ALA A 63 13.61 -13.06 -5.11
C ALA A 63 13.13 -12.06 -4.06
N VAL A 64 12.61 -10.89 -4.45
CA VAL A 64 12.09 -9.88 -3.52
C VAL A 64 10.65 -10.20 -3.16
N LEU A 65 10.39 -10.35 -1.86
CA LEU A 65 9.03 -10.48 -1.30
C LEU A 65 8.46 -9.09 -0.98
N LEU A 66 7.18 -8.90 -1.28
CA LEU A 66 6.47 -7.63 -1.08
C LEU A 66 5.54 -7.73 0.11
N TYR A 67 5.74 -6.87 1.10
CA TYR A 67 4.93 -6.81 2.31
C TYR A 67 4.06 -5.55 2.30
N PHE A 68 2.76 -5.76 2.35
CA PHE A 68 1.73 -4.73 2.40
C PHE A 68 0.70 -5.11 3.48
N HIS A 69 -0.08 -4.15 3.96
CA HIS A 69 -1.19 -4.41 4.88
C HIS A 69 -2.50 -4.29 4.13
N ASN A 70 -3.27 -5.38 4.00
CA ASN A 70 -4.40 -5.47 3.06
C ASN A 70 -3.97 -5.37 1.58
N SER A 71 -2.92 -6.13 1.24
CA SER A 71 -2.29 -6.21 -0.08
C SER A 71 -3.24 -6.47 -1.25
N HIS A 72 -4.45 -6.98 -0.99
CA HIS A 72 -5.48 -7.16 -2.01
C HIS A 72 -5.85 -5.84 -2.69
N PHE A 73 -5.90 -4.76 -1.93
CA PHE A 73 -6.12 -3.44 -2.47
C PHE A 73 -4.96 -3.03 -3.40
N ASP A 74 -3.74 -3.00 -2.86
CA ASP A 74 -2.56 -2.49 -3.54
C ASP A 74 -2.22 -3.27 -4.81
N ARG A 75 -2.25 -4.61 -4.74
CA ARG A 75 -1.95 -5.45 -5.91
C ARG A 75 -2.98 -5.29 -7.02
N THR A 76 -4.23 -4.96 -6.67
CA THR A 76 -5.29 -4.76 -7.65
C THR A 76 -5.13 -3.42 -8.36
N VAL A 77 -4.81 -2.36 -7.61
CA VAL A 77 -4.45 -1.05 -8.19
C VAL A 77 -3.23 -1.18 -9.09
N LEU A 78 -2.13 -1.76 -8.60
CA LEU A 78 -0.90 -1.91 -9.38
C LEU A 78 -1.10 -2.70 -10.67
N ARG A 79 -1.91 -3.76 -10.64
CA ARG A 79 -2.29 -4.53 -11.83
C ARG A 79 -2.97 -3.63 -12.88
N HIS A 80 -3.87 -2.74 -12.48
CA HIS A 80 -4.53 -1.80 -13.39
C HIS A 80 -3.60 -0.68 -13.87
N CYS A 81 -2.58 -0.32 -13.08
CA CYS A 81 -1.48 0.53 -13.52
C CYS A 81 -0.43 -0.19 -14.40
N GLY A 82 -0.67 -1.45 -14.78
CA GLY A 82 0.24 -2.24 -15.64
C GLY A 82 1.39 -2.93 -14.91
N ILE A 83 1.46 -2.83 -13.58
CA ILE A 83 2.50 -3.46 -12.75
C ILE A 83 1.99 -4.81 -12.26
N ASN A 84 2.39 -5.87 -12.95
CA ASN A 84 1.96 -7.24 -12.65
C ASN A 84 3.03 -8.02 -11.90
N ILE A 85 2.74 -8.33 -10.63
CA ILE A 85 3.65 -9.07 -9.75
C ILE A 85 3.02 -10.42 -9.38
N PRO A 86 3.72 -11.55 -9.57
CA PRO A 86 3.24 -12.88 -9.20
C PRO A 86 2.71 -12.94 -7.77
N LEU A 87 1.56 -13.60 -7.57
CA LEU A 87 0.85 -13.63 -6.29
C LEU A 87 1.71 -14.21 -5.16
N GLU A 88 2.58 -15.15 -5.49
CA GLU A 88 3.45 -15.90 -4.57
C GLU A 88 4.48 -15.00 -3.87
N ARG A 89 4.75 -13.81 -4.43
CA ARG A 89 5.69 -12.83 -3.87
C ARG A 89 5.05 -11.94 -2.81
N TRP A 90 3.73 -11.85 -2.75
CA TRP A 90 3.02 -10.97 -1.82
C TRP A 90 2.90 -11.58 -0.43
N ARG A 91 3.03 -10.73 0.58
CA ARG A 91 2.83 -11.04 2.00
C ARG A 91 1.92 -9.98 2.57
N ASP A 92 0.85 -10.43 3.21
CA ASP A 92 -0.20 -9.56 3.72
C ASP A 92 -0.26 -9.64 5.24
N SER A 93 0.16 -8.56 5.90
CA SER A 93 0.15 -8.52 7.37
C SER A 93 -1.26 -8.52 7.96
N MET A 94 -2.27 -8.05 7.24
CA MET A 94 -3.67 -8.15 7.67
C MET A 94 -4.13 -9.61 7.63
N ALA A 95 -3.82 -10.34 6.55
CA ALA A 95 -4.17 -11.76 6.44
C ALA A 95 -3.44 -12.59 7.51
N GLN A 96 -2.16 -12.29 7.78
CA GLN A 96 -1.40 -12.91 8.87
C GLN A 96 -2.06 -12.66 10.23
N ALA A 97 -2.44 -11.42 10.53
CA ALA A 97 -3.15 -11.09 11.77
C ALA A 97 -4.44 -11.90 11.92
N LEU A 98 -5.27 -11.94 10.89
CA LEU A 98 -6.54 -12.69 10.90
C LEU A 98 -6.32 -14.19 11.09
N ALA A 99 -5.28 -14.77 10.47
CA ALA A 99 -4.92 -16.17 10.66
C ALA A 99 -4.53 -16.49 12.12
N HIS A 100 -4.06 -15.49 12.87
CA HIS A 100 -3.75 -15.60 14.31
C HIS A 100 -4.91 -15.14 15.22
N SER A 101 -6.13 -14.98 14.69
CA SER A 101 -7.29 -14.48 15.44
C SER A 101 -7.09 -13.07 16.04
N LEU A 102 -6.20 -12.28 15.42
CA LEU A 102 -5.99 -10.89 15.75
C LEU A 102 -6.89 -9.98 14.89
N PRO A 103 -7.20 -8.75 15.33
CA PRO A 103 -7.96 -7.80 14.53
C PRO A 103 -7.21 -7.42 13.25
N GLY A 104 -7.93 -7.22 12.15
CA GLY A 104 -7.31 -6.88 10.86
C GLY A 104 -6.95 -5.41 10.68
N ALA A 105 -7.39 -4.50 11.55
CA ALA A 105 -7.13 -3.08 11.39
C ALA A 105 -5.73 -2.72 11.89
N LEU A 106 -4.89 -2.14 11.03
CA LEU A 106 -3.51 -1.73 11.37
C LEU A 106 -3.40 -0.92 12.66
N GLY A 107 -4.29 0.07 12.85
CA GLY A 107 -4.28 0.90 14.07
C GLY A 107 -4.52 0.08 15.34
N THR A 108 -5.50 -0.82 15.31
CA THR A 108 -5.79 -1.73 16.43
C THR A 108 -4.66 -2.72 16.67
N LEU A 109 -4.00 -3.20 15.60
CA LEU A 109 -2.82 -4.06 15.73
C LEU A 109 -1.65 -3.32 16.38
N CYS A 110 -1.39 -2.06 16.01
CA CYS A 110 -0.35 -1.24 16.65
C CYS A 110 -0.60 -1.11 18.16
N GLU A 111 -1.85 -0.84 18.56
CA GLU A 111 -2.23 -0.75 19.98
C GLU A 111 -2.03 -2.09 20.70
N LEU A 112 -2.51 -3.19 20.11
CA LEU A 112 -2.44 -4.52 20.71
C LEU A 112 -1.00 -5.03 20.86
N LEU A 113 -0.17 -4.81 19.84
CA LEU A 113 1.24 -5.22 19.80
C LEU A 113 2.15 -4.22 20.51
N ARG A 114 1.60 -3.12 21.06
CA ARG A 114 2.35 -2.07 21.77
C ARG A 114 3.45 -1.45 20.92
N VAL A 115 3.14 -1.21 19.64
CA VAL A 115 4.03 -0.48 18.73
C VAL A 115 4.19 0.95 19.26
N PRO A 116 5.42 1.50 19.36
CA PRO A 116 5.63 2.88 19.78
C PRO A 116 4.81 3.87 18.95
N VAL A 117 4.30 4.92 19.58
CA VAL A 117 3.33 5.84 18.95
C VAL A 117 3.90 6.51 17.71
N GLU A 118 5.20 6.81 17.72
CA GLU A 118 5.94 7.39 16.60
C GLU A 118 6.08 6.44 15.39
N GLN A 119 5.91 5.13 15.61
CA GLN A 119 5.91 4.08 14.56
C GLN A 119 4.49 3.57 14.27
N ALA A 120 3.50 3.98 15.06
CA ALA A 120 2.12 3.56 14.89
C ALA A 120 1.43 4.34 13.77
N LYS A 121 0.27 3.83 13.34
CA LYS A 121 -0.54 4.48 12.30
C LYS A 121 -0.86 5.93 12.68
N ALA A 122 -0.48 6.87 11.81
CA ALA A 122 -0.76 8.29 11.99
C ALA A 122 -2.27 8.56 12.06
N LYS A 123 -2.72 9.23 13.13
CA LYS A 123 -4.14 9.55 13.35
C LYS A 123 -4.72 10.49 12.28
N ASP A 124 -3.89 11.41 11.79
CA ASP A 124 -4.27 12.40 10.77
C ASP A 124 -4.39 11.82 9.35
N GLY A 125 -3.88 10.61 9.11
CA GLY A 125 -3.90 9.99 7.78
C GLY A 125 -5.31 9.88 7.20
N LYS A 126 -6.32 9.60 8.02
CA LYS A 126 -7.73 9.53 7.57
C LYS A 126 -8.22 10.85 6.96
N ARG A 127 -7.80 11.99 7.51
CA ARG A 127 -8.19 13.32 7.01
C ARG A 127 -7.53 13.59 5.65
N LEU A 128 -6.26 13.23 5.49
CA LEU A 128 -5.52 13.41 4.25
C LEU A 128 -6.06 12.52 3.13
N VAL A 129 -6.35 11.24 3.42
CA VAL A 129 -7.02 10.34 2.47
C VAL A 129 -8.38 10.91 2.05
N ALA A 130 -9.18 11.43 2.97
CA ALA A 130 -10.46 12.05 2.62
C ALA A 130 -10.31 13.28 1.72
N LEU A 131 -9.22 14.04 1.87
CA LEU A 131 -8.95 15.25 1.11
C LEU A 131 -8.42 14.98 -0.30
N PHE A 132 -7.53 13.99 -0.45
CA PHE A 132 -6.78 13.76 -1.70
C PHE A 132 -7.20 12.51 -2.47
N CYS A 133 -7.75 11.50 -1.80
CA CYS A 133 -8.01 10.17 -2.39
C CYS A 133 -9.48 9.92 -2.77
N LYS A 134 -10.36 10.93 -2.59
CA LYS A 134 -11.80 10.84 -2.86
C LYS A 134 -12.30 12.02 -3.68
N PRO A 135 -13.35 11.84 -4.51
CA PRO A 135 -14.02 12.95 -5.18
C PRO A 135 -14.59 13.93 -4.16
N ARG A 136 -14.50 15.22 -4.45
CA ARG A 136 -15.15 16.27 -3.65
C ARG A 136 -16.49 16.63 -4.28
N PRO A 137 -17.57 16.84 -3.48
CA PRO A 137 -18.82 17.39 -3.98
C PRO A 137 -18.65 18.78 -4.61
#